data_AF-A0A967SKT1-F1
#
_entry.id   AF-A0A967SKT1-F1
#
_cell.length_a   1.000
_cell.length_b   1.000
_cell.length_c   1.000
_cell.angle_alpha   90.00
_cell.angle_beta   90.00
_cell.angle_gamma   90.00
#
_symmetry.space_group_name_H-M   'P 1'
#
loop_
_entity.id
_entity.type
_entity.pdbx_description
1 polymer ?
#
loop_
_entity_poly.entity_id
_entity_poly.type
_entity_poly.pdbx_seq_one_letter_code
_entity_poly.pdbx_strand_id
1 'polypeptide(L)'
;IEEGWLEFDVVVATPNVMGQVGKLGRVLGPRGLMPTPKAGTVTMDVGPAVEEIKAGKIEFRVDRTGNVHVPIGKVSFEVEALAENMAAVMDVILRQRPASAKGQYVRSVTVSSTMGPGVGIDPNLYRRVAA
;
A
#
# COMPACT_ATOMS: atom_id res chain seq x y z
N ILE A 1 -24.18 -2.34 7.95
CA ILE A 1 -23.63 -2.33 6.57
C ILE A 1 -24.73 -2.58 5.54
N GLU A 2 -25.59 -3.60 5.72
CA GLU A 2 -26.72 -3.85 4.79
C GLU A 2 -27.72 -2.68 4.72
N GLU A 3 -27.85 -1.90 5.79
CA GLU A 3 -28.70 -0.68 5.86
C GLU A 3 -28.00 0.62 5.41
N GLY A 4 -26.80 0.54 4.83
CA GLY A 4 -26.13 1.70 4.20
C GLY A 4 -25.09 2.45 5.05
N TRP A 5 -24.79 2.00 6.27
CA TRP A 5 -23.68 2.58 7.05
C TRP A 5 -22.31 2.15 6.48
N LEU A 6 -21.57 3.12 5.92
CA LEU A 6 -20.33 2.94 5.16
C LEU A 6 -19.23 3.96 5.54
N GLU A 7 -19.28 4.52 6.74
CA GLU A 7 -18.33 5.52 7.25
C GLU A 7 -17.08 4.87 7.87
N PHE A 8 -16.39 4.01 7.10
CA PHE A 8 -15.14 3.39 7.55
C PHE A 8 -14.14 3.24 6.40
N ASP A 9 -12.86 3.40 6.73
CA ASP A 9 -11.77 3.37 5.75
C ASP A 9 -11.16 1.97 5.60
N VAL A 10 -11.21 1.13 6.65
CA VAL A 10 -10.59 -0.20 6.67
C VAL A 10 -11.46 -1.20 7.43
N VAL A 11 -11.59 -2.42 6.89
CA VAL A 11 -12.27 -3.55 7.55
C VAL A 11 -11.22 -4.60 7.91
N VAL A 12 -11.22 -5.02 9.18
CA VAL A 12 -10.41 -6.14 9.67
C VAL A 12 -11.36 -7.27 10.04
N ALA A 13 -11.04 -8.50 9.63
CA ALA A 13 -11.88 -9.66 9.88
C ALA A 13 -11.06 -10.86 10.37
N THR A 14 -11.65 -11.67 11.23
CA THR A 14 -11.08 -12.97 11.61
C THR A 14 -11.48 -14.05 10.60
N PRO A 15 -10.64 -15.06 10.32
CA PRO A 15 -10.93 -16.11 9.34
C PRO A 15 -12.27 -16.84 9.56
N ASN A 16 -12.71 -16.99 10.81
CA ASN A 16 -13.96 -17.65 11.18
C ASN A 16 -15.23 -16.94 10.68
N VAL A 17 -15.20 -15.61 10.49
CA VAL A 17 -16.36 -14.82 10.04
C VAL A 17 -16.33 -14.50 8.54
N MET A 18 -15.25 -14.87 7.83
CA MET A 18 -15.10 -14.57 6.40
C MET A 18 -16.20 -15.16 5.51
N GLY A 19 -16.81 -16.28 5.90
CA GLY A 19 -17.95 -16.86 5.19
C GLY A 19 -19.19 -15.97 5.20
N GLN A 20 -19.37 -15.15 6.23
CA GLN A 20 -20.45 -14.16 6.31
C GLN A 20 -20.06 -12.85 5.59
N VAL A 21 -18.82 -12.40 5.77
CA VAL A 21 -18.29 -11.19 5.10
C VAL A 21 -18.30 -11.33 3.56
N GLY A 22 -18.14 -12.55 3.04
CA GLY A 22 -18.26 -12.82 1.60
C GLY A 22 -19.61 -12.42 1.00
N LYS A 23 -20.71 -12.47 1.76
CA LYS A 23 -22.04 -12.01 1.31
C LYS A 23 -22.08 -10.50 1.08
N LEU A 24 -21.31 -9.74 1.86
CA LEU A 24 -21.15 -8.29 1.73
C LEU A 24 -20.19 -7.89 0.61
N GLY A 25 -19.58 -8.86 -0.09
CA GLY A 25 -18.63 -8.61 -1.18
C GLY A 25 -19.20 -7.78 -2.34
N ARG A 26 -20.52 -7.80 -2.57
CA ARG A 26 -21.16 -6.92 -3.57
C ARG A 26 -21.04 -5.44 -3.25
N VAL A 27 -21.01 -5.09 -1.96
CA VAL A 27 -20.91 -3.69 -1.48
C VAL A 27 -19.45 -3.31 -1.23
N LEU A 28 -18.69 -4.21 -0.59
CA LEU A 28 -17.29 -3.94 -0.21
C LEU A 28 -16.30 -4.09 -1.37
N GLY A 29 -16.60 -4.94 -2.36
CA GLY A 29 -15.72 -5.25 -3.48
C GLY A 29 -15.39 -4.05 -4.38
N PRO A 30 -16.39 -3.33 -4.94
CA PRO A 30 -16.14 -2.17 -5.81
C PRO A 30 -15.37 -1.03 -5.14
N ARG A 31 -15.44 -0.95 -3.80
CA ARG A 31 -14.78 0.09 -3.00
C ARG A 31 -13.40 -0.31 -2.49
N GLY A 32 -12.97 -1.55 -2.73
CA GLY A 32 -11.67 -2.04 -2.25
C GLY A 32 -11.58 -2.22 -0.73
N LEU A 33 -12.71 -2.16 -0.01
CA LEU A 33 -12.79 -2.31 1.45
C LEU A 33 -12.91 -3.78 1.90
N MET A 34 -12.86 -4.72 0.96
CA MET A 34 -12.98 -6.14 1.26
C MET A 34 -11.71 -6.63 1.97
N PRO A 35 -11.80 -7.25 3.15
CA PRO A 35 -10.64 -7.77 3.86
C PRO A 35 -10.01 -8.90 3.04
N THR A 36 -8.69 -8.84 2.88
CA THR A 36 -7.93 -9.88 2.16
C THR A 36 -6.80 -10.45 3.04
N PRO A 37 -6.49 -11.76 2.93
CA PRO A 37 -5.36 -12.34 3.66
C PRO A 37 -4.00 -11.75 3.21
N LYS A 38 -3.88 -11.36 1.94
CA LYS A 38 -2.66 -10.75 1.39
C LYS A 38 -2.36 -9.38 2.00
N ALA A 39 -3.41 -8.65 2.36
CA ALA A 39 -3.37 -7.38 3.08
C ALA A 39 -2.99 -7.55 4.57
N GLY A 40 -3.08 -8.75 5.13
CA GLY A 40 -2.98 -8.96 6.59
C GLY A 40 -4.19 -8.46 7.38
N THR A 41 -5.19 -7.88 6.70
CA THR A 41 -6.51 -7.51 7.27
C THR A 41 -7.37 -8.71 7.66
N VAL A 42 -6.95 -9.93 7.29
CA VAL A 42 -7.52 -11.18 7.78
C VAL A 42 -6.52 -11.85 8.72
N THR A 43 -6.71 -11.69 10.02
CA THR A 43 -5.82 -12.24 11.06
C THR A 43 -6.62 -12.73 12.26
N MET A 44 -6.03 -13.63 13.04
CA MET A 44 -6.56 -14.02 14.35
C MET A 44 -6.26 -12.95 15.42
N ASP A 45 -5.19 -12.18 15.23
CA ASP A 45 -4.71 -11.16 16.17
C ASP A 45 -5.17 -9.76 15.77
N VAL A 46 -6.40 -9.42 16.13
CA VAL A 46 -7.04 -8.16 15.73
C VAL A 46 -6.40 -6.92 16.36
N GLY A 47 -5.93 -7.03 17.61
CA GLY A 47 -5.33 -5.91 18.35
C GLY A 47 -4.12 -5.29 17.63
N PRO A 48 -3.04 -6.06 17.41
CA PRO A 48 -1.86 -5.59 16.69
C PRO A 48 -2.18 -5.10 15.27
N ALA A 49 -3.09 -5.79 14.56
CA ALA A 49 -3.48 -5.38 13.21
C ALA A 49 -4.15 -3.99 13.19
N VAL A 50 -4.99 -3.67 14.18
CA VAL A 50 -5.60 -2.35 14.29
C VAL A 50 -4.55 -1.27 14.59
N GLU A 51 -3.55 -1.57 15.43
CA GLU A 51 -2.45 -0.65 15.73
C GLU A 51 -1.59 -0.37 14.49
N GLU A 52 -1.23 -1.41 13.74
CA GLU A 52 -0.46 -1.27 12.49
C GLU A 52 -1.22 -0.46 11.43
N ILE A 53 -2.53 -0.69 11.28
CA ILE A 53 -3.36 0.05 10.33
C ILE A 53 -3.47 1.53 10.74
N LYS A 54 -3.66 1.79 12.04
CA LYS A 54 -3.67 3.17 12.56
C LYS A 54 -2.32 3.87 12.46
N ALA A 55 -1.22 3.13 12.53
CA ALA A 55 0.13 3.65 12.32
C ALA A 55 0.39 4.05 10.85
N GLY A 56 -0.58 3.87 9.94
CA GLY A 56 -0.48 4.31 8.56
C GLY A 56 0.15 3.26 7.64
N LYS A 57 -0.08 1.97 7.91
CA LYS A 57 0.30 0.89 6.99
C LYS A 57 -0.36 1.10 5.63
N ILE A 58 0.46 1.35 4.62
CA ILE A 58 0.01 1.54 3.23
C ILE A 58 0.18 0.24 2.48
N GLU A 59 -0.89 -0.20 1.83
CA GLU A 59 -0.85 -1.28 0.86
C GLU A 59 -0.59 -0.74 -0.53
N PHE A 60 0.41 -1.31 -1.18
CA PHE A 60 0.66 -1.07 -2.59
C PHE A 60 0.37 -2.32 -3.40
N ARG A 61 -0.27 -2.13 -4.55
CA ARG A 61 -0.59 -3.18 -5.51
C ARG A 61 0.10 -2.87 -6.82
N VAL A 62 0.60 -3.93 -7.47
CA VAL A 62 1.11 -3.85 -8.83
C VAL A 62 -0.07 -3.79 -9.79
N ASP A 63 -0.07 -2.83 -10.70
CA ASP A 63 -1.06 -2.76 -11.79
C ASP A 63 -0.79 -3.84 -12.86
N ARG A 64 -1.66 -3.91 -13.88
CA ARG A 64 -1.47 -4.89 -14.99
C ARG A 64 -0.24 -4.57 -15.85
N THR A 65 0.24 -3.33 -15.82
CA THR A 65 1.39 -2.83 -16.56
C THR A 65 2.71 -2.96 -15.79
N GLY A 66 2.69 -3.46 -14.56
CA GLY A 66 3.86 -3.64 -13.72
C GLY A 66 4.29 -2.39 -12.93
N ASN A 67 3.47 -1.34 -12.85
CA ASN A 67 3.75 -0.16 -12.05
C ASN A 67 3.19 -0.31 -10.63
N VAL A 68 3.79 0.44 -9.72
CA VAL A 68 3.39 0.54 -8.32
C VAL A 68 3.08 2.00 -8.02
N HIS A 69 1.87 2.25 -7.52
CA HIS A 69 1.45 3.58 -7.08
C HIS A 69 1.38 3.60 -5.55
N VAL A 70 2.13 4.51 -4.92
CA VAL A 70 2.18 4.65 -3.45
C VAL A 70 2.04 6.12 -3.07
N PRO A 71 1.08 6.49 -2.21
CA PRO A 71 1.04 7.82 -1.63
C PRO A 71 2.14 7.95 -0.56
N ILE A 72 3.08 8.88 -0.75
CA ILE A 72 4.19 9.11 0.21
C ILE A 72 3.84 10.12 1.32
N GLY A 73 2.75 10.88 1.16
CA GLY A 73 2.32 11.89 2.12
C GLY A 73 1.44 12.98 1.50
N LYS A 74 1.23 14.06 2.26
CA LYS A 74 0.54 15.28 1.82
C LYS A 74 1.52 16.43 1.71
N VAL A 75 1.15 17.48 0.95
CA VAL A 75 1.95 18.72 0.81
C VAL A 75 2.15 19.43 2.15
N SER A 76 1.30 19.18 3.14
CA SER A 76 1.40 19.75 4.48
C SER A 76 2.48 19.11 5.37
N PHE A 77 3.18 18.07 4.89
CA PHE A 77 4.25 17.42 5.65
C PHE A 77 5.57 18.17 5.44
N GLU A 78 6.47 18.06 6.42
CA GLU A 78 7.83 18.57 6.30
C GLU A 78 8.60 17.83 5.20
N VAL A 79 9.56 18.52 4.59
CA VAL A 79 10.33 18.00 3.45
C VAL A 79 11.17 16.79 3.87
N GLU A 80 11.73 16.82 5.08
CA GLU A 80 12.50 15.72 5.66
C GLU A 80 11.61 14.47 5.81
N ALA A 81 10.41 14.61 6.37
CA ALA A 81 9.48 13.49 6.54
C ALA A 81 9.06 12.88 5.19
N LEU A 82 8.85 13.70 4.15
CA LEU A 82 8.55 13.20 2.80
C LEU A 82 9.74 12.44 2.19
N ALA A 83 10.97 12.91 2.42
CA ALA A 83 12.18 12.22 1.97
C ALA A 83 12.38 10.87 2.67
N GLU A 84 12.15 10.81 3.99
CA GLU A 84 12.21 9.59 4.79
C GLU A 84 11.16 8.57 4.35
N ASN A 85 9.91 9.00 4.16
CA ASN A 85 8.84 8.14 3.66
C ASN A 85 9.18 7.56 2.28
N MET A 86 9.72 8.38 1.38
CA MET A 86 10.13 7.93 0.06
C MET A 86 11.27 6.90 0.14
N ALA A 87 12.25 7.12 1.01
CA ALA A 87 13.35 6.18 1.22
C ALA A 87 12.86 4.85 1.79
N ALA A 88 11.94 4.88 2.77
CA ALA A 88 11.36 3.69 3.37
C ALA A 88 10.58 2.85 2.33
N VAL A 89 9.77 3.50 1.49
CA VAL A 89 9.04 2.82 0.41
C VAL A 89 10.01 2.16 -0.58
N MET A 90 11.09 2.86 -0.96
CA MET A 90 12.05 2.31 -1.92
C MET A 90 12.83 1.12 -1.35
N ASP A 91 13.22 1.17 -0.07
CA ASP A 91 13.87 0.04 0.61
C ASP A 91 12.95 -1.19 0.65
N VAL A 92 11.68 -1.01 1.00
CA VAL A 92 10.70 -2.10 0.99
C VAL A 92 10.53 -2.70 -0.40
N ILE A 93 10.46 -1.87 -1.45
CA ILE A 93 10.36 -2.35 -2.84
C ILE A 93 11.61 -3.16 -3.23
N LEU A 94 12.80 -2.68 -2.90
CA LEU A 94 14.05 -3.39 -3.21
C LEU A 94 14.14 -4.73 -2.47
N ARG A 95 13.70 -4.80 -1.20
CA ARG A 95 13.64 -6.04 -0.43
C ARG A 95 12.61 -7.03 -0.98
N GLN A 96 11.49 -6.54 -1.51
CA GLN A 96 10.46 -7.37 -2.14
C GLN A 96 10.82 -7.83 -3.56
N ARG A 97 12.04 -7.55 -4.05
CA ARG A 97 12.50 -8.01 -5.36
C ARG A 97 12.41 -9.54 -5.45
N PRO A 98 11.61 -10.09 -6.38
CA PRO A 98 11.54 -11.53 -6.57
C PRO A 98 12.83 -12.05 -7.20
N ALA A 99 13.27 -13.25 -6.79
CA ALA A 99 14.50 -13.87 -7.28
C ALA A 99 14.51 -14.13 -8.81
N SER A 100 13.33 -14.18 -9.44
CA SER A 100 13.17 -14.32 -10.88
C SER A 100 13.39 -13.04 -11.67
N ALA A 101 13.44 -11.86 -11.02
CA ALA A 101 13.60 -10.58 -11.68
C ALA A 101 15.05 -10.38 -12.17
N LYS A 102 15.25 -10.54 -13.49
CA LYS A 102 16.52 -10.29 -14.18
C LYS A 102 16.62 -8.83 -14.63
N GLY A 103 17.83 -8.29 -14.60
CA GLY A 103 18.13 -6.92 -15.04
C GLY A 103 17.79 -5.84 -14.00
N GLN A 104 17.58 -4.61 -14.49
CA GLN A 104 17.26 -3.46 -13.66
C GLN A 104 15.82 -3.55 -13.13
N TYR A 105 15.68 -3.71 -11.81
CA TYR A 105 14.39 -3.87 -11.15
C TYR A 105 13.56 -2.57 -11.13
N VAL A 106 14.19 -1.43 -10.82
CA VAL A 106 13.55 -0.09 -10.84
C VAL A 106 14.02 0.66 -12.08
N ARG A 107 13.12 0.86 -13.05
CA ARG A 107 13.41 1.56 -14.31
C ARG A 107 13.37 3.08 -14.19
N SER A 108 12.31 3.60 -13.59
CA SER A 108 12.07 5.04 -13.42
C SER A 108 11.26 5.27 -12.17
N VAL A 109 11.51 6.39 -11.49
CA VAL A 109 10.73 6.85 -10.34
C VAL A 109 10.21 8.24 -10.68
N THR A 110 8.90 8.45 -10.56
CA THR A 110 8.26 9.74 -10.82
C THR A 110 7.44 10.13 -9.61
N VAL A 111 7.64 11.33 -9.09
CA VAL A 111 6.83 11.90 -8.02
C VAL A 111 5.91 12.95 -8.64
N SER A 112 4.63 12.88 -8.30
CA SER A 112 3.62 13.82 -8.78
C SER A 112 2.68 14.15 -7.64
N SER A 113 2.14 15.37 -7.65
CA SER A 113 0.97 15.72 -6.83
C SER A 113 -0.31 15.32 -7.55
N THR A 114 -1.43 15.26 -6.83
CA THR A 114 -2.72 14.77 -7.36
C THR A 114 -3.15 15.45 -8.66
N MET A 115 -2.84 16.73 -8.84
CA MET A 115 -3.22 17.54 -10.01
C MET A 115 -2.00 18.21 -10.67
N GLY A 116 -0.78 17.81 -10.34
CA GLY A 116 0.45 18.46 -10.81
C GLY A 116 1.22 17.64 -11.84
N PRO A 117 2.18 18.26 -12.53
CA PRO A 117 3.09 17.55 -13.41
C PRO A 117 3.97 16.58 -12.61
N GLY A 118 4.31 15.45 -13.24
CA GLY A 118 5.25 14.48 -12.66
C GLY A 118 6.70 14.92 -12.85
N VAL A 119 7.48 14.83 -11.78
CA VAL A 119 8.92 15.07 -11.79
C VAL A 119 9.64 13.73 -11.67
N GLY A 120 10.45 13.41 -12.67
CA GLY A 120 11.30 12.22 -12.66
C GLY A 120 12.46 12.38 -11.68
N ILE A 121 12.67 11.38 -10.83
CA ILE A 121 13.76 11.31 -9.86
C ILE A 121 14.72 10.22 -10.29
N ASP A 122 16.02 10.43 -10.08
CA ASP A 122 17.05 9.44 -10.40
C ASP A 122 16.88 8.18 -9.53
N PRO A 123 16.56 7.01 -10.12
CA PRO A 123 16.41 5.76 -9.39
C PRO A 123 17.73 5.21 -8.83
N ASN A 124 18.89 5.70 -9.29
CA ASN A 124 20.19 5.20 -8.85
C ASN A 124 20.58 5.66 -7.43
N LEU A 125 19.94 6.71 -6.91
CA LEU A 125 20.14 7.18 -5.54
C LEU A 125 19.90 6.08 -4.49
N TYR A 126 18.93 5.21 -4.74
CA TYR A 126 18.52 4.15 -3.81
C TYR A 126 19.19 2.79 -4.07
N ARG A 127 20.01 2.68 -5.13
CA ARG A 127 20.71 1.43 -5.49
C ARG A 127 21.89 1.14 -4.55
N ARG A 128 22.47 2.16 -3.90
CA ARG A 128 23.71 2.06 -3.11
C ARG A 128 23.55 1.40 -1.73
N VAL A 129 22.32 1.19 -1.25
CA VAL A 129 22.07 0.58 0.06
C VAL A 129 22.01 -0.97 -0.02
N ALA A 130 21.93 -1.53 -1.23
CA ALA A 130 21.84 -2.97 -1.47
C ALA A 130 23.13 -3.60 -2.05
N ALA A 131 24.28 -2.92 -1.89
CA ALA A 131 25.60 -3.42 -2.29
C ALA A 131 26.44 -3.80 -1.07
#